data_AF-A0A151RP05-F1
#
_entry.id   AF-A0A151RP05-F1
#
_cell.length_a   1.000
_cell.length_b   1.000
_cell.length_c   1.000
_cell.angle_alpha   90.00
_cell.angle_beta   90.00
_cell.angle_gamma   90.00
#
_symmetry.space_group_name_H-M   'P 1'
#
loop_
_entity.id
_entity.type
_entity.pdbx_description
1 polymer ?
#
loop_
_entity_poly.entity_id
_entity_poly.type
_entity_poly.pdbx_seq_one_letter_code
_entity_poly.pdbx_strand_id
1 'polypeptide(L)' 'IFQLQQYFLSFFKAPNSVIKEIVAIQRDFLWRGVKDGSQIPWVKWETVCKSKVEGGLGIKDVKLFNWALLGK' A
#
# COMPACT_ATOMS: atom_id res chain seq x y z
N ILE A 1 7.19 -2.05 -11.20
CA ILE A 1 7.17 -1.11 -10.03
C ILE A 1 6.87 -1.87 -8.74
N PHE A 2 5.71 -2.51 -8.58
CA PHE A 2 5.36 -3.24 -7.35
C PHE A 2 6.34 -4.36 -6.95
N GLN A 3 6.90 -5.09 -7.92
CA GLN A 3 7.86 -6.17 -7.65
C GLN A 3 9.20 -5.65 -7.07
N LEU A 4 9.69 -4.50 -7.54
CA LEU A 4 10.93 -3.90 -7.06
C LEU A 4 10.77 -3.36 -5.63
N GLN A 5 9.62 -2.72 -5.35
CA GLN A 5 9.28 -2.24 -4.00
C GLN A 5 9.26 -3.40 -3.00
N GLN A 6 8.67 -4.54 -3.38
CA GLN A 6 8.59 -5.72 -2.53
C GLN A 6 9.97 -6.33 -2.22
N TYR A 7 10.90 -6.32 -3.18
CA TYR A 7 12.27 -6.79 -2.97
C TYR A 7 13.04 -5.93 -1.94
N PHE A 8 12.93 -4.60 -2.03
CA PHE A 8 13.58 -3.72 -1.05
C PHE A 8 13.00 -3.86 0.36
N LEU A 9 11.67 -4.03 0.45
CA LEU A 9 10.97 -4.26 1.71
C LEU A 9 11.28 -5.61 2.35
N SER A 10 11.82 -6.59 1.63
CA SER A 10 12.25 -7.87 2.23
C SER A 10 13.67 -7.84 2.78
N PHE A 11 14.51 -6.88 2.36
CA PHE A 11 15.90 -6.77 2.80
C PHE A 11 16.09 -5.80 3.97
N PHE A 12 15.27 -4.74 4.05
CA PHE A 12 15.47 -3.67 5.01
C PHE A 12 14.21 -3.36 5.82
N LYS A 13 14.40 -3.02 7.10
CA LYS A 13 13.37 -2.35 7.89
C LYS A 13 13.14 -0.96 7.33
N ALA A 14 12.05 -0.81 6.60
CA ALA A 14 11.75 0.45 5.96
C ALA A 14 11.41 1.51 7.03
N PRO A 15 12.03 2.70 6.97
CA PRO A 15 11.61 3.82 7.80
C PRO A 15 10.13 4.15 7.57
N ASN A 16 9.44 4.63 8.61
CA ASN A 16 8.03 4.98 8.51
C ASN A 16 7.75 6.04 7.43
N SER A 17 8.70 6.93 7.13
CA SER A 17 8.59 7.90 6.02
C SER A 17 8.48 7.22 4.66
N VAL A 18 9.33 6.24 4.39
CA VAL A 18 9.32 5.46 3.14
C VAL A 18 8.03 4.66 3.01
N ILE A 19 7.57 4.04 4.09
CA ILE A 19 6.29 3.31 4.10
C ILE A 19 5.13 4.26 3.75
N LYS A 20 5.10 5.46 4.35
CA LYS A 20 4.07 6.47 4.04
C LYS A 20 4.09 6.89 2.57
N GLU A 21 5.28 7.05 2.00
CA GLU A 21 5.44 7.44 0.60
C GLU A 21 4.98 6.34 -0.37
N ILE A 22 5.32 5.08 -0.09
CA ILE A 22 4.82 3.93 -0.86
C ILE A 22 3.29 3.87 -0.79
N VAL A 23 2.70 4.04 0.40
CA VAL A 23 1.25 4.08 0.58
C VAL A 23 0.62 5.26 -0.17
N ALA A 24 1.26 6.43 -0.18
CA ALA A 24 0.80 7.57 -0.96
C ALA A 24 0.77 7.27 -2.46
N ILE A 25 1.83 6.66 -3.01
CA ILE A 25 1.88 6.25 -4.43
C ILE A 25 0.80 5.21 -4.74
N GLN A 26 0.55 4.25 -3.84
CA GLN A 26 -0.52 3.25 -4.02
C GLN A 26 -1.91 3.89 -4.00
N ARG A 27 -2.14 4.85 -3.09
CA ARG A 27 -3.39 5.61 -2.99
C ARG A 27 -3.61 6.46 -4.23
N ASP A 28 -2.58 7.15 -4.67
CA ASP A 28 -2.61 7.93 -5.91
C ASP A 28 -2.89 7.01 -7.09
N PHE A 29 -2.22 5.88 -7.22
CA PHE A 29 -2.53 4.94 -8.29
C PHE A 29 -4.00 4.47 -8.27
N LEU A 30 -4.54 4.18 -7.09
CA LEU A 30 -5.90 3.66 -6.94
C LEU A 30 -6.98 4.72 -7.23
N TRP A 31 -6.78 5.95 -6.74
CA TRP A 31 -7.81 6.99 -6.75
C TRP A 31 -7.62 8.04 -7.86
N ARG A 32 -6.40 8.23 -8.36
CA ARG A 32 -6.08 9.38 -9.23
C ARG A 32 -6.53 9.17 -10.69
N GLY A 33 -6.99 7.98 -11.07
CA GLY A 33 -7.67 7.72 -12.35
C GLY A 33 -6.93 8.21 -13.62
N VAL A 34 -7.60 8.14 -14.78
CA VAL A 34 -7.09 8.71 -16.07
C VAL A 34 -7.50 10.17 -16.24
N LYS A 35 -8.51 10.63 -15.48
CA LYS A 35 -8.95 12.03 -15.50
C LYS A 35 -8.18 12.80 -14.44
N ASP A 36 -7.42 13.79 -14.90
CA ASP A 36 -6.64 14.70 -14.08
C ASP A 36 -7.52 15.37 -13.00
N GLY A 37 -7.42 14.88 -11.77
CA GLY A 37 -8.23 15.34 -10.65
C GLY A 37 -8.05 14.45 -9.43
N SER A 38 -7.80 15.06 -8.26
CA SER A 38 -7.76 14.34 -6.99
C SER A 38 -9.16 13.78 -6.72
N GLN A 39 -9.38 12.48 -6.92
CA GLN A 39 -10.62 11.87 -6.47
C GLN A 39 -10.59 11.73 -4.96
N ILE A 40 -11.67 12.16 -4.32
CA ILE A 40 -11.83 12.04 -2.87
C ILE A 40 -11.92 10.54 -2.54
N PRO A 41 -11.00 9.97 -1.75
CA PRO A 41 -11.08 8.58 -1.36
C PRO A 41 -12.25 8.40 -0.38
N TRP A 42 -13.36 7.83 -0.86
CA TRP A 42 -14.56 7.54 -0.05
C TRP A 42 -14.36 6.38 0.93
N VAL A 43 -13.29 5.60 0.74
CA VAL A 43 -13.00 4.41 1.52
C VAL A 43 -11.70 4.62 2.31
N LYS A 44 -11.75 4.33 3.61
CA LYS A 44 -10.55 4.34 4.47
C LYS A 44 -9.51 3.35 3.93
N TRP A 45 -8.24 3.75 3.98
CA TRP A 45 -7.14 2.90 3.49
C TRP A 45 -7.08 1.54 4.20
N GLU A 46 -7.37 1.51 5.50
CA GLU A 46 -7.48 0.27 6.28
C GLU A 46 -8.52 -0.70 5.72
N THR A 47 -9.67 -0.19 5.26
CA THR A 47 -10.72 -1.00 4.62
C THR A 47 -10.26 -1.52 3.27
N VAL A 48 -9.53 -0.71 2.49
CA VAL A 48 -8.93 -1.13 1.21
C VAL A 48 -7.96 -2.30 1.41
N CYS A 49 -7.22 -2.30 2.53
CA CYS A 49 -6.26 -3.37 2.84
C CYS A 49 -6.89 -4.69 3.30
N LYS A 50 -8.18 -4.71 3.68
CA LYS A 50 -8.88 -5.94 4.07
C LYS A 50 -9.00 -6.90 2.89
N SER A 51 -9.22 -8.19 3.19
CA SER A 51 -9.45 -9.19 2.14
C SER A 51 -10.73 -8.89 1.34
N LYS A 52 -10.81 -9.44 0.13
CA LYS A 52 -12.03 -9.31 -0.70
C LYS A 52 -13.27 -9.91 -0.04
N VAL A 53 -13.08 -10.96 0.77
CA VAL A 53 -14.16 -11.60 1.53
C VAL A 53 -14.71 -10.66 2.60
N GLU A 54 -13.87 -9.79 3.17
CA GLU A 54 -14.23 -8.79 4.17
C GLU A 54 -14.64 -7.44 3.56
N GLY A 55 -14.85 -7.38 2.24
CA GLY A 55 -15.27 -6.16 1.53
C GLY A 55 -14.14 -5.17 1.22
N GLY A 56 -12.87 -5.58 1.36
CA GLY A 56 -11.71 -4.79 0.93
C GLY A 56 -11.22 -5.14 -0.47
N LEU A 57 -10.10 -4.55 -0.88
CA LEU A 57 -9.46 -4.84 -2.17
C LEU A 57 -8.34 -5.88 -2.07
N GLY A 58 -7.95 -6.28 -0.87
CA GLY A 58 -6.84 -7.21 -0.61
C GLY A 58 -5.46 -6.58 -0.85
N ILE A 59 -5.35 -5.24 -0.82
CA ILE A 59 -4.06 -4.56 -0.93
C ILE A 59 -3.27 -4.81 0.35
N LYS A 60 -2.04 -5.33 0.22
CA LYS A 60 -1.20 -5.61 1.39
C LYS A 60 -0.85 -4.32 2.12
N ASP A 61 -1.05 -4.30 3.43
CA ASP A 61 -0.50 -3.24 4.28
C ASP A 61 1.03 -3.31 4.21
N VAL A 62 1.64 -2.28 3.61
CA VAL A 62 3.09 -2.18 3.39
C VAL A 62 3.88 -2.28 4.69
N LYS A 63 3.35 -1.73 5.79
CA LYS A 63 3.99 -1.82 7.10
C LYS A 63 3.94 -3.26 7.58
N LEU A 64 2.75 -3.84 7.70
CA LEU A 64 2.59 -5.21 8.19
C LEU A 64 3.40 -6.20 7.34
N PHE A 65 3.42 -5.96 6.03
CA PHE A 65 4.14 -6.78 5.07
C PHE A 65 5.66 -6.63 5.17
N ASN A 66 6.21 -5.42 5.39
CA ASN A 66 7.64 -5.23 5.67
C ASN A 66 8.06 -5.99 6.95
N TRP A 67 7.26 -5.88 8.01
CA TRP A 67 7.52 -6.61 9.25
C TRP A 67 7.45 -8.13 9.05
N ALA A 68 6.45 -8.63 8.33
CA ALA A 68 6.32 -10.06 8.02
C ALA A 68 7.46 -10.60 7.15
N LEU A 69 7.96 -9.80 6.20
CA LEU A 69 9.08 -10.18 5.33
C LEU A 69 10.43 -10.17 6.05
N LEU A 70 10.61 -9.27 7.01
CA LEU A 70 11.80 -9.22 7.86
C LEU A 70 11.77 -10.26 8.97
N GLY A 71 10.56 -10.63 9.42
CA GLY A 71 10.31 -11.70 10.38
C GLY A 71 10.34 -13.09 9.77
N LYS A 72 11.23 -13.32 8.80
CA LYS A 72 11.84 -14.65 8.69
C LYS A 72 12.40 -15.08 10.05
#